data_AF-A0A452XPU6-F1
#
_entry.id   AF-A0A452XPU6-F1
#
_cell.length_a   1.000
_cell.length_b   1.000
_cell.length_c   1.000
_cell.angle_alpha   90.00
_cell.angle_beta   90.00
_cell.angle_gamma   90.00
#
_symmetry.space_group_name_H-M   'P 1'
#
loop_
_entity.id
_entity.type
_entity.pdbx_description
1 polymer ?
#
loop_
_entity_poly.entity_id
_entity_poly.type
_entity_poly.pdbx_seq_one_letter_code
_entity_poly.pdbx_strand_id
1 'polypeptide(L)'
;KQQSNTQRGKAEATRSTQTMASHTTFSWIALHLLAVLLAPASAQDPTAGFTAVSLSESNFQLQKPYNMPSSARYSFDGTVRRIWVLSSDEPFSPQSDTKPRTEMRMAVSTPLT
;
A
#
# COMPACT_ATOMS: atom_id res chain seq x y z
N LYS A 1 16.80 62.19 34.41
CA LYS A 1 16.97 60.87 35.07
C LYS A 1 15.71 59.98 35.04
N GLN A 2 14.48 60.51 35.04
CA GLN A 2 13.26 59.68 35.04
C GLN A 2 13.00 58.88 33.75
N GLN A 3 13.36 59.39 32.56
CA GLN A 3 13.14 58.69 31.28
C GLN A 3 13.96 57.39 31.12
N SER A 4 15.12 57.28 31.79
CA SER A 4 15.98 56.09 31.72
C SER A 4 15.38 54.88 32.45
N ASN A 5 14.71 55.08 33.58
CA ASN A 5 14.07 54.00 34.33
C ASN A 5 12.82 53.45 33.63
N THR A 6 12.06 54.31 32.94
CA THR A 6 10.88 53.87 32.18
C THR A 6 11.26 52.99 30.98
N GLN A 7 12.35 53.33 30.29
CA GLN A 7 12.84 52.52 29.16
C GLN A 7 13.42 51.18 29.63
N ARG A 8 14.10 51.15 30.78
CA ARG A 8 14.61 49.93 31.40
C ARG A 8 13.48 48.97 31.81
N GLY A 9 12.41 49.49 32.42
CA GLY A 9 11.23 48.71 32.78
C GLY A 9 10.46 48.17 31.56
N LYS A 10 10.38 48.93 30.46
CA LYS A 10 9.79 48.45 29.20
C LYS A 10 10.59 47.31 28.58
N ALA A 11 11.92 47.40 28.59
CA ALA A 11 12.83 46.37 28.10
C ALA A 11 12.79 45.09 28.97
N GLU A 12 12.67 45.23 30.29
CA GLU A 12 12.53 44.11 31.22
C GLU A 12 11.16 43.42 31.10
N ALA A 13 10.08 44.19 30.90
CA ALA A 13 8.75 43.64 30.65
C ALA A 13 8.70 42.89 29.31
N THR A 14 9.24 43.47 28.23
CA THR A 14 9.31 42.79 26.92
C THR A 14 10.20 41.55 26.97
N ARG A 15 11.34 41.58 27.67
CA ARG A 15 12.19 40.41 27.87
C ARG A 15 11.48 39.31 28.65
N SER A 16 10.77 39.66 29.73
CA SER A 16 10.02 38.70 30.55
C SER A 16 8.85 38.09 29.78
N THR A 17 8.11 38.88 29.00
CA THR A 17 7.03 38.40 28.13
C THR A 17 7.56 37.55 26.98
N GLN A 18 8.70 37.91 26.37
CA GLN A 18 9.33 37.15 25.30
C GLN A 18 9.87 35.79 25.78
N THR A 19 10.45 35.74 26.98
CA THR A 19 10.88 34.48 27.61
C THR A 19 9.68 33.58 27.87
N MET A 20 8.63 34.08 28.53
CA MET A 20 7.41 33.30 28.86
C MET A 20 6.65 32.81 27.61
N ALA A 21 6.53 33.64 26.56
CA ALA A 21 5.86 33.28 25.31
C ALA A 21 6.65 32.27 24.46
N SER A 22 7.98 32.21 24.61
CA SER A 22 8.80 31.22 23.91
C SER A 22 8.62 29.83 24.51
N HIS A 23 8.61 29.70 25.84
CA HIS A 23 8.49 28.41 26.52
C HIS A 23 7.14 27.72 26.27
N THR A 24 6.05 28.49 26.17
CA THR A 24 4.73 27.92 25.89
C THR A 24 4.63 27.38 24.47
N THR A 25 5.14 28.10 23.46
CA THR A 25 5.09 27.67 22.06
C THR A 25 5.99 26.45 21.78
N PHE A 26 7.20 26.41 22.37
CA PHE A 26 8.06 25.21 22.31
C PHE A 26 7.41 23.99 23.00
N SER A 27 6.71 24.19 24.12
CA SER A 27 5.99 23.13 24.82
C SER A 27 4.84 22.55 23.98
N TRP A 28 4.11 23.40 23.25
CA TRP A 28 3.03 22.96 22.36
C TRP A 28 3.58 22.17 21.17
N ILE A 29 4.67 22.63 20.56
CA ILE A 29 5.31 21.92 19.44
C ILE A 29 5.81 20.54 19.90
N ALA A 30 6.46 20.46 21.06
CA ALA A 30 6.93 19.19 21.62
C ALA A 30 5.78 18.21 21.88
N LEU A 31 4.65 18.70 22.40
CA LEU A 31 3.45 17.89 22.64
C LEU A 31 2.83 17.39 21.33
N HIS A 32 2.78 18.22 20.29
CA HIS A 32 2.28 17.83 18.97
C HIS A 32 3.19 16.81 18.28
N LEU A 33 4.51 17.00 18.34
CA LEU A 33 5.48 16.04 17.80
C LEU A 33 5.40 14.69 18.51
N LEU A 34 5.24 14.70 19.84
CA LEU A 34 5.04 13.49 20.62
C LEU A 34 3.72 12.79 20.23
N ALA A 35 2.63 13.52 20.08
CA ALA A 35 1.34 12.97 19.65
C ALA A 35 1.39 12.35 18.24
N VAL A 36 2.11 12.97 17.29
CA VAL A 36 2.32 12.44 15.94
C VAL A 36 3.20 11.17 15.97
N LEU A 37 4.24 11.13 16.82
CA LEU A 37 5.11 9.97 16.95
C LEU A 37 4.40 8.76 17.59
N LEU A 38 3.46 9.00 18.50
CA LEU A 38 2.66 7.98 19.18
C LEU A 38 1.38 7.59 18.42
N ALA A 39 1.07 8.26 17.32
CA ALA A 39 -0.10 7.91 16.51
C ALA A 39 0.10 6.52 15.90
N PRO A 40 -0.84 5.57 16.11
CA PRO A 40 -0.75 4.27 15.48
C PRO A 40 -0.84 4.46 13.96
N ALA A 41 0.07 3.83 13.23
CA ALA A 41 -0.09 3.68 11.79
C ALA A 41 -1.34 2.82 11.56
N SER A 42 -2.41 3.42 11.03
CA SER A 42 -3.60 2.67 10.65
C SER A 42 -3.24 1.81 9.45
N ALA A 43 -2.93 0.54 9.68
CA ALA A 43 -2.91 -0.45 8.63
C ALA A 43 -4.36 -0.64 8.17
N GLN A 44 -4.71 -0.01 7.05
CA GLN A 44 -6.00 -0.23 6.42
C GLN A 44 -6.08 -1.71 6.03
N ASP A 45 -7.22 -2.34 6.28
CA ASP A 45 -7.47 -3.72 5.85
C ASP A 45 -7.26 -3.81 4.33
N PRO A 46 -6.27 -4.59 3.84
CA PRO A 46 -6.01 -4.70 2.41
C PRO A 46 -7.18 -5.32 1.63
N THR A 47 -8.16 -5.89 2.34
CA THR A 47 -9.38 -6.49 1.78
C THR A 47 -10.63 -5.61 1.95
N ALA A 48 -10.48 -4.38 2.46
CA ALA A 48 -11.60 -3.45 2.56
C ALA A 48 -12.24 -3.20 1.19
N GLY A 49 -13.53 -3.51 1.06
CA GLY A 49 -14.29 -3.38 -0.19
C GLY A 49 -14.24 -4.61 -1.11
N PHE A 50 -13.55 -5.69 -0.72
CA PHE A 50 -13.59 -6.97 -1.42
C PHE A 50 -14.64 -7.90 -0.82
N THR A 51 -15.35 -8.64 -1.68
CA THR A 51 -16.22 -9.75 -1.26
C THR A 51 -15.42 -11.04 -1.22
N ALA A 52 -15.45 -11.74 -0.08
CA ALA A 52 -14.83 -13.06 0.02
C ALA A 52 -15.55 -14.07 -0.88
N VAL A 53 -14.78 -14.82 -1.67
CA VAL A 53 -15.28 -15.85 -2.59
C VAL A 53 -14.57 -17.15 -2.29
N SER A 54 -15.34 -18.24 -2.19
CA SER A 54 -14.79 -19.60 -2.10
C SER A 54 -14.31 -20.06 -3.46
N LEU A 55 -13.04 -20.47 -3.56
CA LEU A 55 -12.43 -20.99 -4.77
C LEU A 55 -12.08 -22.47 -4.58
N SER A 56 -12.39 -23.28 -5.60
CA SER A 56 -11.93 -24.65 -5.76
C SER A 56 -11.06 -24.78 -7.00
N GLU A 57 -10.43 -25.94 -7.21
CA GLU A 57 -9.60 -26.22 -8.40
C GLU A 57 -10.33 -25.95 -9.72
N SER A 58 -11.66 -26.14 -9.78
CA SER A 58 -12.43 -25.87 -11.01
C SER A 58 -12.51 -24.39 -11.37
N ASN A 59 -12.26 -23.48 -10.44
CA ASN A 59 -12.21 -22.05 -10.73
C ASN A 59 -10.91 -21.65 -11.45
N PHE A 60 -9.87 -22.46 -11.36
CA PHE A 60 -8.55 -22.17 -11.93
C PHE A 60 -8.44 -22.75 -13.35
N GLN A 61 -8.56 -21.87 -14.35
CA GLN A 61 -8.49 -22.23 -15.76
C GLN A 61 -7.11 -21.88 -16.33
N LEU A 62 -6.33 -22.92 -16.67
CA LEU A 62 -5.03 -22.74 -17.28
C LEU A 62 -5.15 -22.29 -18.74
N GLN A 63 -4.54 -21.15 -19.06
CA GLN A 63 -4.21 -20.76 -20.42
C GLN A 63 -2.74 -21.08 -20.70
N LYS A 64 -2.49 -21.72 -21.83
CA LYS A 64 -1.16 -22.18 -22.26
C LYS A 64 -1.05 -22.04 -23.79
N PRO A 65 0.15 -22.19 -24.37
CA PRO A 65 0.30 -22.32 -25.80
C PRO A 65 -0.63 -23.39 -26.38
N TYR A 66 -1.31 -23.08 -27.49
CA TYR A 66 -2.37 -23.95 -28.01
C TYR A 66 -1.85 -25.32 -28.45
N ASN A 67 -0.60 -25.39 -28.90
CA ASN A 67 0.03 -26.58 -29.48
C ASN A 67 0.77 -27.47 -28.47
N MET A 68 0.80 -27.11 -27.18
CA MET A 68 1.59 -27.82 -26.16
C MET A 68 0.69 -28.49 -25.11
N PRO A 69 1.07 -29.60 -24.47
CA PRO A 69 0.36 -30.11 -23.30
C PRO A 69 0.55 -29.19 -22.09
N SER A 70 -0.34 -29.28 -21.09
CA SER A 70 -0.25 -28.46 -19.86
C SER A 70 1.06 -28.71 -19.10
N SER A 71 1.47 -29.97 -18.97
CA SER A 71 2.71 -30.38 -18.28
C SER A 71 3.98 -29.75 -18.86
N ALA A 72 3.95 -29.22 -20.09
CA ALA A 72 5.10 -28.55 -20.68
C ALA A 72 5.37 -27.17 -20.08
N ARG A 73 4.34 -26.48 -19.55
CA ARG A 73 4.43 -25.08 -19.07
C ARG A 73 3.81 -24.85 -17.70
N TYR A 74 3.27 -25.90 -17.10
CA TYR A 74 2.55 -25.83 -15.85
C TYR A 74 2.81 -27.06 -14.99
N SER A 75 2.95 -26.85 -13.68
CA SER A 75 2.92 -27.91 -12.68
C SER A 75 2.22 -27.44 -11.40
N PHE A 76 1.65 -28.38 -10.66
CA PHE A 76 1.04 -28.15 -9.37
C PHE A 76 1.26 -29.35 -8.46
N ASP A 77 1.75 -29.10 -7.25
CA ASP A 77 2.04 -30.12 -6.23
C ASP A 77 0.98 -30.14 -5.12
N GLY A 78 -0.17 -29.48 -5.34
CA GLY A 78 -1.21 -29.29 -4.34
C GLY A 78 -1.04 -28.02 -3.51
N THR A 79 0.11 -27.34 -3.60
CA THR A 79 0.36 -26.10 -2.85
C THR A 79 0.86 -24.96 -3.75
N VAL A 80 1.86 -25.23 -4.59
CA VAL A 80 2.51 -24.24 -5.45
C VAL A 80 2.21 -24.54 -6.91
N ARG A 81 1.59 -23.56 -7.58
CA ARG A 81 1.43 -23.56 -9.03
C ARG A 81 2.66 -22.92 -9.66
N ARG A 82 3.39 -23.68 -10.49
CA ARG A 82 4.54 -23.17 -11.25
C ARG A 82 4.12 -23.02 -12.70
N ILE A 83 4.39 -21.85 -13.26
CA ILE A 83 4.10 -21.50 -14.63
C ILE A 83 5.37 -20.92 -15.24
N TRP A 84 5.69 -21.31 -16.46
CA TRP A 84 6.79 -20.73 -17.22
C TRP A 84 6.38 -20.52 -18.67
N VAL A 85 7.09 -19.63 -19.36
CA VAL A 85 6.87 -19.29 -20.76
C VAL A 85 8.22 -19.19 -21.45
N LEU A 86 8.33 -19.74 -22.65
CA LEU A 86 9.49 -19.55 -23.51
C LEU A 86 9.15 -18.56 -24.63
N SER A 87 10.15 -17.82 -25.09
CA SER A 87 9.98 -16.89 -26.22
C SER A 87 9.63 -17.60 -27.54
N SER A 88 9.92 -18.90 -27.63
CA SER A 88 9.65 -19.76 -28.78
C SER A 88 8.31 -20.51 -28.67
N ASP A 89 7.54 -20.29 -27.60
CA ASP A 89 6.21 -20.89 -27.49
C ASP A 89 5.25 -20.26 -28.51
N GLU A 90 4.11 -20.89 -28.73
CA GLU A 90 3.03 -20.31 -29.51
C GLU A 90 2.07 -19.46 -28.65
N PRO A 91 1.24 -18.60 -29.25
CA PRO A 91 0.18 -17.88 -28.55
C PRO A 91 -0.86 -18.80 -27.89
N PHE A 92 -1.78 -18.21 -27.11
CA PHE A 92 -2.86 -18.96 -26.47
C PHE A 92 -3.85 -19.62 -27.47
N SER A 93 -4.02 -19.04 -28.67
CA SER A 93 -4.83 -19.61 -29.73
C SER A 93 -4.20 -19.38 -31.11
N PRO A 94 -4.53 -20.22 -32.12
CA PRO A 94 -3.96 -20.08 -33.47
C PRO A 94 -4.26 -18.74 -34.14
N GLN A 95 -5.37 -18.08 -33.79
CA GLN A 95 -5.77 -16.79 -34.35
C GLN A 95 -5.30 -15.59 -33.52
N SER A 96 -4.45 -15.79 -32.51
CA SER A 96 -4.00 -14.70 -31.64
C SER A 96 -2.70 -14.09 -32.14
N ASP A 97 -2.70 -12.78 -32.37
CA ASP A 97 -1.49 -12.00 -32.72
C ASP A 97 -0.64 -11.63 -31.48
N THR A 98 -1.01 -12.15 -30.31
CA THR A 98 -0.30 -11.84 -29.05
C THR A 98 0.93 -12.72 -28.87
N LYS A 99 1.92 -12.22 -28.13
CA LYS A 99 3.11 -13.01 -27.77
C LYS A 99 2.74 -14.19 -26.86
N PRO A 100 3.61 -15.20 -26.76
CA PRO A 100 3.35 -16.39 -25.98
C PRO A 100 3.11 -16.06 -24.50
N ARG A 101 2.18 -16.80 -23.90
CA ARG A 101 1.82 -16.65 -22.49
C ARG A 101 1.36 -17.99 -21.91
N THR A 102 1.64 -18.16 -20.63
CA THR A 102 1.00 -19.18 -19.80
C THR A 102 0.43 -18.46 -18.59
N GLU A 103 -0.86 -18.59 -18.34
CA GLU A 103 -1.59 -17.80 -17.34
C GLU A 103 -2.61 -18.68 -16.62
N MET A 104 -2.95 -18.30 -15.38
CA MET A 104 -4.04 -18.91 -14.64
C MET A 104 -5.19 -17.91 -14.52
N ARG A 105 -6.33 -18.23 -15.12
CA ARG A 105 -7.55 -17.42 -15.00
C ARG A 105 -8.41 -17.96 -13.88
N MET A 106 -8.91 -17.06 -13.03
CA MET A 106 -9.91 -17.40 -12.01
C MET A 106 -11.30 -17.11 -12.57
N ALA A 107 -12.09 -18.15 -12.79
CA ALA A 107 -13.48 -18.05 -13.17
C ALA A 107 -14.34 -18.09 -11.92
N VAL A 108 -14.81 -16.92 -11.48
CA VAL A 108 -15.67 -16.75 -10.32
C VAL A 108 -17.11 -16.59 -10.79
N SER A 109 -18.02 -17.38 -10.23
CA SER A 109 -19.45 -17.11 -10.31
C SER A 109 -19.81 -16.17 -9.16
N THR A 110 -20.03 -14.88 -9.46
CA THR A 110 -20.64 -13.98 -8.49
C THR A 110 -22.09 -14.41 -8.28
N PRO A 111 -22.54 -14.68 -7.04
CA PRO A 111 -23.96 -14.82 -6.78
C PRO A 111 -24.69 -13.55 -7.25
N LEU A 112 -25.79 -13.70 -7.98
CA LEU A 112 -26.67 -12.56 -8.29
C LEU A 112 -27.30 -12.12 -6.95
N THR A 113 -26.87 -10.97 -6.44
CA THR A 113 -27.55 -10.24 -5.36
C THR A 113 -28.75 -9.48 -5.89
#